data_AF-A0A368SYC0-F1
#
_entry.id   AF-A0A368SYC0-F1
#
_cell.length_a   1.000
_cell.length_b   1.000
_cell.length_c   1.000
_cell.angle_alpha   90.00
_cell.angle_beta   90.00
_cell.angle_gamma   90.00
#
_symmetry.space_group_name_H-M   'P 1'
#
loop_
_entity.id
_entity.type
_entity.pdbx_description
1 polymer ?
#
loop_
_entity_poly.entity_id
_entity_poly.type
_entity_poly.pdbx_seq_one_letter_code
_entity_poly.pdbx_strand_id
1 'polypeptide(L)'
;MDAVNNGIVATGDVFWSYLLIPLLVVVSVYFTVRSGAVQLRLLPEMFRVLGNPAETAPDGKKAISSFQAFAISAAARVGTGNIVGVATAIALGGPGAVFWMWTMALVVGAASFVESTLAQLYKVRDRTGFRGGPAYYMQYGLRSRWMGVLFAVVITLTFGFVFNTVQANSIADAITSSVEAVGVQSTGPMLSAVIGLALALVTGLVVFGGVRRIAHVAQALVPFMALLYILLGLVVVAMNIQEVPGVVAQIVGSAFGLGEIVAGGIGTAIMQGMRRGMFSNEAGLGSAPNAGATASVSHPVKQGLVQTLGVYFDTLIVCSTTAFIVLLSDPVYGENRGPSMTQEALEANLGGWSIHALTVILFLLAFTSVLGNYYYGESNLGFLSASPGVLTGYRALVCLMVFLGAIGSVQVVWSLADLTMGIMALINLVAIAPLGGIAFRLLKDYTRQRRAGAEPVFTRDRMPDIGGVQCWDPEPAREEAETTRG
;
A
#
# COMPACT_ATOMS: atom_id res chain seq x y z
N MET A 1 -3.83 22.40 -21.98
CA MET A 1 -3.63 21.34 -20.97
C MET A 1 -4.12 21.79 -19.61
N ASP A 2 -3.86 23.05 -19.22
CA ASP A 2 -4.21 23.60 -17.90
C ASP A 2 -5.71 23.62 -17.59
N ALA A 3 -6.58 23.94 -18.55
CA ALA A 3 -8.03 23.90 -18.32
C ALA A 3 -8.57 22.48 -18.06
N VAL A 4 -7.99 21.47 -18.73
CA VAL A 4 -8.35 20.05 -18.52
C VAL A 4 -7.82 19.58 -17.17
N ASN A 5 -6.59 19.95 -16.82
CA ASN A 5 -5.99 19.64 -15.52
C ASN A 5 -6.81 20.27 -14.37
N ASN A 6 -7.15 21.55 -14.49
CA ASN A 6 -7.93 22.26 -13.47
C ASN A 6 -9.34 21.69 -13.30
N GLY A 7 -9.98 21.24 -14.38
CA GLY A 7 -11.28 20.56 -14.31
C GLY A 7 -11.21 19.19 -13.63
N ILE A 8 -10.14 18.42 -13.88
CA ILE A 8 -9.88 17.13 -13.22
C ILE A 8 -9.63 17.34 -11.72
N VAL A 9 -8.79 18.32 -11.36
CA VAL A 9 -8.46 18.63 -9.96
C VAL A 9 -9.71 19.06 -9.19
N ALA A 10 -10.49 20.02 -9.70
CA ALA A 10 -11.68 20.51 -9.01
C ALA A 10 -12.75 19.41 -8.80
N THR A 11 -12.96 18.57 -9.80
CA THR A 11 -13.89 17.43 -9.68
C THR A 11 -13.36 16.38 -8.71
N GLY A 12 -12.05 16.10 -8.77
CA GLY A 12 -11.35 15.21 -7.85
C GLY A 12 -11.49 15.69 -6.40
N ASP A 13 -11.27 16.97 -6.13
CA ASP A 13 -11.35 17.53 -4.77
C ASP A 13 -12.75 17.40 -4.18
N VAL A 14 -13.80 17.65 -4.97
CA VAL A 14 -15.19 17.46 -4.55
C VAL A 14 -15.47 15.99 -4.25
N PHE A 15 -15.05 15.08 -5.14
CA PHE A 15 -15.22 13.65 -4.97
C PHE A 15 -14.52 13.11 -3.71
N TRP A 16 -13.28 13.54 -3.48
CA TRP A 16 -12.50 13.17 -2.30
C TRP A 16 -13.13 13.71 -1.02
N SER A 17 -13.46 15.00 -1.02
CA SER A 17 -13.89 15.71 0.19
C SER A 17 -15.27 15.31 0.66
N TYR A 18 -16.22 15.19 -0.26
CA TYR A 18 -17.64 15.05 0.09
C TYR A 18 -18.17 13.62 -0.01
N LEU A 19 -17.46 12.72 -0.71
CA LEU A 19 -17.90 11.34 -0.88
C LEU A 19 -16.91 10.33 -0.31
N LEU A 20 -15.68 10.29 -0.83
CA LEU A 20 -14.79 9.16 -0.56
C LEU A 20 -14.27 9.14 0.87
N ILE A 21 -13.76 10.27 1.37
CA ILE A 21 -13.25 10.37 2.75
C ILE A 21 -14.36 10.09 3.77
N PRO A 22 -15.55 10.73 3.69
CA PRO A 22 -16.65 10.41 4.60
C PRO A 22 -17.05 8.93 4.57
N LEU A 23 -17.18 8.34 3.37
CA LEU A 23 -17.53 6.92 3.21
C LEU A 23 -16.49 6.02 3.87
N LEU A 24 -15.20 6.27 3.61
CA LEU A 24 -14.11 5.52 4.22
C LEU A 24 -14.16 5.60 5.74
N VAL A 25 -14.27 6.81 6.30
CA VAL A 25 -14.34 7.00 7.76
C VAL A 25 -15.53 6.24 8.34
N VAL A 26 -16.72 6.36 7.76
CA VAL A 26 -17.93 5.65 8.23
C VAL A 26 -17.73 4.14 8.22
N VAL A 27 -17.25 3.58 7.10
CA VAL A 27 -17.04 2.13 6.95
C VAL A 27 -15.95 1.63 7.90
N SER A 28 -14.83 2.35 8.00
CA SER A 28 -13.70 1.99 8.87
C SER A 28 -14.04 2.10 10.36
N VAL A 29 -14.80 3.13 10.78
CA VAL A 29 -15.31 3.26 12.14
C VAL A 29 -16.30 2.13 12.45
N TYR A 30 -17.23 1.84 11.54
CA TYR A 30 -18.14 0.70 11.68
C TYR A 30 -17.37 -0.61 11.88
N PHE A 31 -16.33 -0.86 11.06
CA PHE A 31 -15.48 -2.05 11.21
C PHE A 31 -14.69 -2.07 12.50
N THR A 32 -14.17 -0.92 12.94
CA THR A 32 -13.47 -0.78 14.21
C THR A 32 -14.38 -1.18 15.37
N VAL A 33 -15.59 -0.61 15.44
CA VAL A 33 -16.56 -0.90 16.51
C VAL A 33 -16.99 -2.37 16.46
N ARG A 34 -17.38 -2.88 15.29
CA ARG A 34 -17.93 -4.24 15.16
C ARG A 34 -16.90 -5.36 15.33
N SER A 35 -15.64 -5.11 15.01
CA SER A 35 -14.54 -6.06 15.25
C SER A 35 -14.01 -6.03 16.69
N GLY A 36 -14.46 -5.08 17.51
CA GLY A 36 -13.91 -4.83 18.85
C GLY A 36 -12.48 -4.32 18.77
N ALA A 37 -12.27 -3.29 17.95
CA ALA A 37 -10.99 -2.63 17.66
C ALA A 37 -9.86 -3.63 17.37
N VAL A 38 -10.11 -4.58 16.46
CA VAL A 38 -9.17 -5.69 16.16
C VAL A 38 -7.77 -5.18 15.81
N GLN A 39 -7.70 -4.06 15.09
CA GLN A 39 -6.48 -3.47 14.62
C GLN A 39 -5.59 -2.92 15.75
N LEU A 40 -6.17 -2.64 16.92
CA LEU A 40 -5.45 -2.23 18.13
C LEU A 40 -5.27 -3.43 19.08
N ARG A 41 -6.34 -4.19 19.31
CA ARG A 41 -6.41 -5.27 20.29
C ARG A 41 -5.50 -6.46 19.96
N LEU A 42 -5.30 -6.77 18.68
CA LEU A 42 -4.50 -7.91 18.22
C LEU A 42 -3.13 -7.51 17.67
N LEU A 43 -2.62 -6.33 18.03
CA LEU A 43 -1.29 -5.87 17.58
C LEU A 43 -0.16 -6.89 17.88
N PRO A 44 -0.05 -7.51 19.08
CA PRO A 44 0.97 -8.54 19.32
C PRO A 44 0.82 -9.77 18.42
N GLU A 45 -0.41 -10.13 18.08
CA GLU A 45 -0.71 -11.27 17.21
C GLU A 45 -0.29 -11.00 15.76
N MET A 46 -0.32 -9.74 15.31
CA MET A 46 0.17 -9.35 13.98
C MET A 46 1.64 -9.72 13.77
N PHE A 47 2.50 -9.41 14.76
CA PHE A 47 3.92 -9.76 14.74
C PHE A 47 4.15 -11.27 14.81
N ARG A 48 3.40 -11.97 15.67
CA ARG A 48 3.51 -13.43 15.78
C ARG A 48 3.20 -14.14 14.46
N VAL A 49 2.12 -13.72 13.80
CA VAL A 49 1.65 -14.36 12.56
C VAL A 49 2.58 -14.07 11.37
N LEU A 50 3.28 -12.94 11.37
CA LEU A 50 4.26 -12.59 10.34
C LEU A 50 5.38 -13.63 10.23
N GLY A 51 5.80 -14.19 11.38
CA GLY A 51 6.86 -15.21 11.47
C GLY A 51 6.41 -16.65 11.16
N ASN A 52 5.13 -16.89 10.85
CA ASN A 52 4.66 -18.24 10.56
C ASN A 52 5.25 -18.77 9.24
N PRO A 53 5.71 -20.05 9.21
CA PRO A 53 6.25 -20.65 7.99
C PRO A 53 5.18 -20.82 6.91
N ALA A 54 5.60 -20.76 5.65
CA ALA A 54 4.77 -21.14 4.50
C ALA A 54 4.64 -22.66 4.40
N GLU A 55 3.47 -23.11 3.95
CA GLU A 55 3.23 -24.47 3.51
C GLU A 55 3.87 -24.76 2.13
N THR A 56 3.90 -26.04 1.76
CA THR A 56 4.37 -26.49 0.43
C THR A 56 3.24 -26.34 -0.59
N ALA A 57 3.54 -25.74 -1.75
CA ALA A 57 2.61 -25.54 -2.85
C ALA A 57 2.43 -26.84 -3.69
N PRO A 58 1.39 -26.93 -4.54
CA PRO A 58 1.11 -28.11 -5.38
C PRO A 58 2.25 -28.51 -6.34
N ASP A 59 3.13 -27.58 -6.68
CA ASP A 59 4.29 -27.82 -7.55
C ASP A 59 5.55 -28.30 -6.78
N GLY A 60 5.38 -28.67 -5.50
CA GLY A 60 6.44 -29.18 -4.63
C GLY A 60 7.41 -28.12 -4.10
N LYS A 61 7.24 -26.84 -4.46
CA LYS A 61 8.04 -25.73 -3.94
C LYS A 61 7.34 -25.04 -2.77
N LYS A 62 8.06 -24.27 -1.96
CA LYS A 62 7.44 -23.47 -0.90
C LYS A 62 6.45 -22.46 -1.50
N ALA A 63 5.25 -22.41 -0.94
CA ALA A 63 4.28 -21.38 -1.25
C ALA A 63 4.75 -20.01 -0.74
N ILE A 64 4.07 -18.94 -1.14
CA ILE A 64 4.35 -17.59 -0.64
C ILE A 64 3.97 -17.54 0.85
N SER A 65 4.93 -17.12 1.68
CA SER A 65 4.73 -16.96 3.13
C SER A 65 4.03 -15.67 3.50
N SER A 66 3.55 -15.57 4.74
CA SER A 66 2.98 -14.32 5.28
C SER A 66 3.96 -13.16 5.18
N PHE A 67 5.24 -13.38 5.49
CA PHE A 67 6.28 -12.35 5.37
C PHE A 67 6.52 -11.94 3.92
N GLN A 68 6.54 -12.89 2.98
CA GLN A 68 6.71 -12.56 1.56
C GLN A 68 5.50 -11.79 1.02
N ALA A 69 4.27 -12.18 1.38
CA ALA A 69 3.08 -11.42 1.01
C ALA A 69 3.06 -10.02 1.63
N PHE A 70 3.51 -9.90 2.89
CA PHE A 70 3.76 -8.60 3.53
C PHE A 70 4.78 -7.79 2.72
N ALA A 71 5.93 -8.36 2.38
CA ALA A 71 6.98 -7.68 1.64
C ALA A 71 6.51 -7.23 0.24
N ILE A 72 5.73 -8.04 -0.50
CA ILE A 72 5.14 -7.61 -1.78
C ILE A 72 4.20 -6.42 -1.56
N SER A 73 3.35 -6.49 -0.52
CA SER A 73 2.41 -5.41 -0.24
C SER A 73 3.08 -4.14 0.32
N ALA A 74 4.16 -4.29 1.05
CA ALA A 74 4.97 -3.21 1.58
C ALA A 74 5.83 -2.59 0.47
N ALA A 75 6.28 -3.36 -0.52
CA ALA A 75 6.93 -2.83 -1.70
C ALA A 75 6.02 -1.82 -2.43
N ALA A 76 4.75 -2.18 -2.64
CA ALA A 76 3.78 -1.30 -3.30
C ALA A 76 3.49 -0.02 -2.48
N ARG A 77 3.23 -0.18 -1.17
CA ARG A 77 2.90 0.93 -0.25
C ARG A 77 4.07 1.86 0.02
N VAL A 78 5.22 1.28 0.36
CA VAL A 78 6.42 1.99 0.80
C VAL A 78 7.21 2.43 -0.43
N GLY A 79 6.87 3.63 -0.90
CA GLY A 79 7.38 4.21 -2.14
C GLY A 79 7.55 5.72 -2.05
N THR A 80 7.47 6.38 -3.21
CA THR A 80 7.59 7.85 -3.31
C THR A 80 6.48 8.59 -2.57
N GLY A 81 5.31 7.96 -2.38
CA GLY A 81 4.21 8.49 -1.56
C GLY A 81 4.60 8.78 -0.12
N ASN A 82 5.47 7.97 0.49
CA ASN A 82 5.92 8.19 1.86
C ASN A 82 6.85 9.39 2.00
N ILE A 83 7.54 9.77 0.92
CA ILE A 83 8.50 10.87 0.91
C ILE A 83 7.81 12.12 0.35
N VAL A 84 7.50 12.10 -0.94
CA VAL A 84 6.90 13.21 -1.68
C VAL A 84 5.47 13.47 -1.20
N GLY A 85 4.67 12.42 -0.96
CA GLY A 85 3.28 12.56 -0.55
C GLY A 85 3.13 13.15 0.86
N VAL A 86 3.98 12.74 1.81
CA VAL A 86 4.03 13.32 3.16
C VAL A 86 4.51 14.76 3.13
N ALA A 87 5.58 15.04 2.39
CA ALA A 87 6.09 16.39 2.25
C ALA A 87 5.05 17.31 1.58
N THR A 88 4.32 16.83 0.58
CA THR A 88 3.18 17.54 -0.03
C THR A 88 2.05 17.77 0.97
N ALA A 89 1.74 16.79 1.82
CA ALA A 89 0.73 16.95 2.87
C ALA A 89 1.11 18.07 3.85
N ILE A 90 2.38 18.15 4.23
CA ILE A 90 2.92 19.20 5.11
C ILE A 90 2.95 20.55 4.37
N ALA A 91 3.36 20.57 3.10
CA ALA A 91 3.44 21.78 2.28
C ALA A 91 2.08 22.49 2.14
N LEU A 92 1.02 21.70 1.97
CA LEU A 92 -0.34 22.16 1.70
C LEU A 92 -1.20 22.28 2.97
N GLY A 93 -1.08 21.33 3.88
CA GLY A 93 -1.90 21.21 5.09
C GLY A 93 -1.20 21.60 6.38
N GLY A 94 0.09 21.96 6.32
CA GLY A 94 0.91 22.24 7.50
C GLY A 94 1.23 21.00 8.34
N PRO A 95 1.89 21.19 9.51
CA PRO A 95 2.26 20.09 10.41
C PRO A 95 1.06 19.24 10.88
N GLY A 96 -0.13 19.87 10.98
CA GLY A 96 -1.36 19.21 11.40
C GLY A 96 -1.81 18.07 10.48
N ALA A 97 -1.40 18.08 9.20
CA ALA A 97 -1.71 17.00 8.27
C ALA A 97 -1.14 15.65 8.76
N VAL A 98 0.03 15.67 9.41
CA VAL A 98 0.69 14.46 9.93
C VAL A 98 -0.15 13.78 11.02
N PHE A 99 -0.77 14.56 11.90
CA PHE A 99 -1.69 14.03 12.92
C PHE A 99 -2.88 13.29 12.29
N TRP A 100 -3.44 13.87 11.23
CA TRP A 100 -4.57 13.27 10.52
C TRP A 100 -4.16 12.04 9.70
N MET A 101 -2.91 11.99 9.19
CA MET A 101 -2.34 10.77 8.61
C MET A 101 -2.28 9.63 9.64
N TRP A 102 -1.75 9.89 10.84
CA TRP A 102 -1.68 8.89 11.91
C TRP A 102 -3.06 8.43 12.36
N THR A 103 -3.96 9.37 12.60
CA THR A 103 -5.34 9.08 13.01
C THR A 103 -6.04 8.21 11.97
N MET A 104 -5.90 8.55 10.69
CA MET A 104 -6.48 7.74 9.63
C MET A 104 -5.87 6.36 9.59
N ALA A 105 -4.54 6.19 9.64
CA ALA A 105 -3.89 4.87 9.64
C ALA A 105 -4.48 3.92 10.70
N LEU A 106 -4.78 4.42 11.90
CA LEU A 106 -5.42 3.66 12.98
C LEU A 106 -6.88 3.30 12.68
N VAL A 107 -7.63 4.21 12.05
CA VAL A 107 -9.04 4.00 11.67
C VAL A 107 -9.14 3.02 10.49
N VAL A 108 -8.41 3.28 9.41
CA VAL A 108 -8.45 2.48 8.17
C VAL A 108 -7.77 1.12 8.33
N GLY A 109 -6.96 0.92 9.36
CA GLY A 109 -6.43 -0.39 9.72
C GLY A 109 -7.52 -1.46 9.89
N ALA A 110 -8.72 -1.09 10.37
CA ALA A 110 -9.86 -1.99 10.41
C ALA A 110 -10.40 -2.36 9.02
N ALA A 111 -10.39 -1.42 8.06
CA ALA A 111 -10.75 -1.72 6.68
C ALA A 111 -9.74 -2.66 6.05
N SER A 112 -8.44 -2.39 6.21
CA SER A 112 -7.35 -3.25 5.74
C SER A 112 -7.47 -4.69 6.26
N PHE A 113 -7.81 -4.84 7.54
CA PHE A 113 -8.10 -6.14 8.14
C PHE A 113 -9.24 -6.88 7.42
N VAL A 114 -10.37 -6.20 7.19
CA VAL A 114 -11.56 -6.80 6.58
C VAL A 114 -11.29 -7.21 5.13
N GLU A 115 -10.77 -6.30 4.30
CA GLU A 115 -10.51 -6.58 2.88
C GLU A 115 -9.50 -7.71 2.68
N SER A 116 -8.45 -7.76 3.51
CA SER A 116 -7.41 -8.78 3.43
C SER A 116 -7.89 -10.14 3.96
N THR A 117 -8.75 -10.15 4.98
CA THR A 117 -9.40 -11.37 5.47
C THR A 117 -10.34 -11.95 4.41
N LEU A 118 -11.14 -11.11 3.75
CA LEU A 118 -12.04 -11.52 2.69
C LEU A 118 -11.28 -12.02 1.46
N ALA A 119 -10.18 -11.37 1.08
CA ALA A 119 -9.34 -11.80 -0.02
C ALA A 119 -8.71 -13.18 0.22
N GLN A 120 -8.34 -13.52 1.46
CA GLN A 120 -7.92 -14.87 1.82
C GLN A 120 -9.06 -15.89 1.80
N LEU A 121 -10.24 -15.53 2.29
CA LEU A 121 -11.40 -16.43 2.28
C LEU A 121 -11.78 -16.83 0.85
N TYR A 122 -11.81 -15.86 -0.07
CA TYR A 122 -12.26 -16.03 -1.45
C TYR A 122 -11.12 -16.24 -2.46
N LYS A 123 -9.92 -16.60 -2.00
CA LYS A 123 -8.79 -16.94 -2.89
C LYS A 123 -9.08 -18.18 -3.73
N VAL A 124 -8.44 -18.25 -4.89
CA VAL A 124 -8.46 -19.38 -5.84
C VAL A 124 -7.06 -19.99 -5.96
N ARG A 125 -6.98 -21.26 -6.37
CA ARG A 125 -5.70 -21.90 -6.70
C ARG A 125 -5.16 -21.32 -8.00
N ASP A 126 -3.85 -21.08 -8.02
CA ASP A 126 -3.09 -20.65 -9.19
C ASP A 126 -1.87 -21.55 -9.39
N ARG A 127 -1.22 -21.50 -10.56
CA ARG A 127 -0.09 -22.38 -10.93
C ARG A 127 1.06 -22.37 -9.92
N THR A 128 1.24 -21.27 -9.19
CA THR A 128 2.35 -21.06 -8.26
C THR A 128 1.94 -21.03 -6.78
N GLY A 129 0.64 -21.22 -6.49
CA GLY A 129 0.06 -21.12 -5.14
C GLY A 129 -1.38 -20.65 -5.19
N PHE A 130 -1.62 -19.43 -4.71
CA PHE A 130 -2.95 -18.84 -4.64
C PHE A 130 -3.00 -17.45 -5.28
N ARG A 131 -4.20 -17.07 -5.69
CA ARG A 131 -4.53 -15.73 -6.15
C ARG A 131 -5.86 -15.30 -5.53
N GLY A 132 -6.01 -14.02 -5.24
CA GLY A 132 -7.26 -13.48 -4.72
C GLY A 132 -7.23 -11.96 -4.75
N GLY A 133 -8.01 -11.34 -3.89
CA GLY A 133 -8.19 -9.88 -3.86
C GLY A 133 -9.64 -9.49 -4.13
N PRO A 134 -9.91 -8.19 -4.37
CA PRO A 134 -11.27 -7.70 -4.41
C PRO A 134 -12.12 -8.25 -5.53
N ALA A 135 -11.56 -8.41 -6.73
CA ALA A 135 -12.29 -9.01 -7.84
C ALA A 135 -12.91 -10.38 -7.48
N TYR A 136 -12.21 -11.15 -6.64
CA TYR A 136 -12.63 -12.48 -6.22
C TYR A 136 -13.70 -12.46 -5.13
N TYR A 137 -13.60 -11.63 -4.09
CA TYR A 137 -14.69 -11.54 -3.10
C TYR A 137 -15.92 -10.79 -3.64
N MET A 138 -15.77 -9.94 -4.65
CA MET A 138 -16.90 -9.36 -5.37
C MET A 138 -17.62 -10.43 -6.19
N GLN A 139 -16.88 -11.28 -6.90
CA GLN A 139 -17.47 -12.38 -7.66
C GLN A 139 -18.07 -13.46 -6.77
N TYR A 140 -17.37 -13.94 -5.75
CA TYR A 140 -17.78 -15.12 -4.99
C TYR A 140 -18.54 -14.79 -3.72
N GLY A 141 -18.19 -13.69 -3.04
CA GLY A 141 -18.88 -13.23 -1.84
C GLY A 141 -20.17 -12.48 -2.15
N LEU A 142 -20.11 -11.49 -3.05
CA LEU A 142 -21.29 -10.71 -3.46
C LEU A 142 -22.04 -11.30 -4.65
N ARG A 143 -21.52 -12.35 -5.28
CA ARG A 143 -22.10 -12.95 -6.51
C ARG A 143 -22.22 -11.93 -7.65
N SER A 144 -21.32 -10.95 -7.68
CA SER A 144 -21.34 -9.82 -8.60
C SER A 144 -20.08 -9.81 -9.48
N ARG A 145 -20.10 -10.61 -10.54
CA ARG A 145 -18.95 -10.72 -11.46
C ARG A 145 -18.65 -9.41 -12.18
N TRP A 146 -19.66 -8.62 -12.53
CA TRP A 146 -19.47 -7.33 -13.21
C TRP A 146 -18.64 -6.36 -12.36
N MET A 147 -18.87 -6.35 -11.03
CA MET A 147 -18.14 -5.47 -10.13
C MET A 147 -16.70 -5.94 -9.96
N GLY A 148 -16.46 -7.26 -9.94
CA GLY A 148 -15.12 -7.81 -9.96
C GLY A 148 -14.35 -7.50 -11.26
N VAL A 149 -15.02 -7.54 -12.41
CA VAL A 149 -14.45 -7.12 -13.71
C VAL A 149 -14.11 -5.63 -13.70
N LEU A 150 -15.04 -4.79 -13.24
CA LEU A 150 -14.82 -3.35 -13.12
C LEU A 150 -13.62 -3.05 -12.23
N PHE A 151 -13.55 -3.66 -11.04
CA PHE A 151 -12.43 -3.48 -10.12
C PHE A 151 -11.11 -3.95 -10.75
N ALA A 152 -11.11 -5.12 -11.39
CA ALA A 152 -9.91 -5.67 -12.02
C ALA A 152 -9.36 -4.77 -13.14
N VAL A 153 -10.23 -4.14 -13.93
CA VAL A 153 -9.82 -3.15 -14.94
C VAL A 153 -9.25 -1.91 -14.28
N VAL A 154 -9.95 -1.35 -13.28
CA VAL A 154 -9.54 -0.12 -12.59
C VAL A 154 -8.21 -0.29 -11.88
N ILE A 155 -8.00 -1.36 -11.13
CA ILE A 155 -6.72 -1.59 -10.43
C ILE A 155 -5.57 -1.86 -11.40
N THR A 156 -5.82 -2.54 -12.52
CA THR A 156 -4.80 -2.77 -13.56
C THR A 156 -4.36 -1.45 -14.20
N LEU A 157 -5.30 -0.55 -14.46
CA LEU A 157 -5.01 0.81 -14.93
C LEU A 157 -4.25 1.61 -13.86
N THR A 158 -4.78 1.65 -12.65
CA THR A 158 -4.26 2.45 -11.53
C THR A 158 -2.84 2.02 -11.16
N PHE A 159 -2.64 0.75 -10.81
CA PHE A 159 -1.34 0.26 -10.34
C PHE A 159 -0.43 -0.13 -11.50
N GLY A 160 -0.96 -0.89 -12.46
CA GLY A 160 -0.17 -1.39 -13.58
C GLY A 160 0.40 -0.29 -14.47
N PHE A 161 -0.34 0.81 -14.67
CA PHE A 161 0.08 1.89 -15.56
C PHE A 161 0.36 3.17 -14.78
N VAL A 162 -0.64 3.75 -14.12
CA VAL A 162 -0.54 5.12 -13.56
C VAL A 162 0.51 5.22 -12.45
N PHE A 163 0.44 4.37 -11.43
CA PHE A 163 1.41 4.40 -10.32
C PHE A 163 2.81 4.01 -10.78
N ASN A 164 2.94 3.07 -11.72
CA ASN A 164 4.26 2.75 -12.30
C ASN A 164 4.89 3.96 -13.00
N THR A 165 4.08 4.78 -13.67
CA THR A 165 4.51 6.06 -14.24
C THR A 165 4.93 7.05 -13.14
N VAL A 166 4.19 7.15 -12.02
CA VAL A 166 4.56 8.03 -10.86
C VAL A 166 5.91 7.65 -10.27
N GLN A 167 6.11 6.35 -10.04
CA GLN A 167 7.34 5.85 -9.43
C GLN A 167 8.54 6.05 -10.36
N ALA A 168 8.37 5.79 -11.66
CA ALA A 168 9.44 5.99 -12.64
C ALA A 168 9.84 7.47 -12.80
N ASN A 169 8.86 8.38 -12.80
CA ASN A 169 9.11 9.82 -12.83
C ASN A 169 9.94 10.26 -11.60
N SER A 170 9.53 9.85 -10.40
CA SER A 170 10.25 10.22 -9.17
C SER A 170 11.69 9.70 -9.12
N ILE A 171 11.95 8.51 -9.71
CA ILE A 171 13.32 7.98 -9.86
C ILE A 171 14.13 8.87 -10.79
N ALA A 172 13.57 9.23 -11.95
CA ALA A 172 14.23 10.08 -12.93
C ALA A 172 14.56 11.45 -12.34
N ASP A 173 13.63 12.05 -11.59
CA ASP A 173 13.83 13.35 -10.94
C ASP A 173 14.92 13.25 -9.87
N ALA A 174 14.87 12.25 -8.98
CA ALA A 174 15.88 12.07 -7.93
C ALA A 174 17.30 11.86 -8.50
N ILE A 175 17.44 11.12 -9.59
CA ILE A 175 18.73 10.91 -10.25
C ILE A 175 19.19 12.21 -10.92
N THR A 176 18.29 12.93 -11.60
CA THR A 176 18.60 14.20 -12.26
C THR A 176 19.08 15.24 -11.24
N SER A 177 18.36 15.43 -10.13
CA SER A 177 18.77 16.35 -9.06
C SER A 177 20.13 15.99 -8.47
N SER A 178 20.41 14.69 -8.28
CA SER A 178 21.71 14.22 -7.80
C SER A 178 22.84 14.49 -8.79
N VAL A 179 22.60 14.39 -10.10
CA VAL A 179 23.61 14.68 -11.13
C VAL A 179 23.89 16.18 -11.21
N GLU A 180 22.85 17.00 -11.15
CA GLU A 180 22.94 18.46 -11.15
C GLU A 180 23.72 18.98 -9.94
N ALA A 181 23.55 18.36 -8.77
CA ALA A 181 24.27 18.71 -7.56
C ALA A 181 25.81 18.56 -7.68
N VAL A 182 26.31 17.71 -8.59
CA VAL A 182 27.76 17.53 -8.85
C VAL A 182 28.26 18.46 -9.97
N GLY A 183 27.43 19.38 -10.46
CA GLY A 183 27.80 20.39 -11.47
C GLY A 183 27.78 19.87 -12.91
N VAL A 184 27.29 18.65 -13.15
CA VAL A 184 27.00 18.17 -14.50
C VAL A 184 25.67 18.80 -14.93
N GLN A 185 25.74 19.85 -15.76
CA GLN A 185 24.55 20.47 -16.35
C GLN A 185 23.85 19.44 -17.24
N SER A 186 22.77 18.87 -16.71
CA SER A 186 22.00 17.80 -17.34
C SER A 186 21.56 18.19 -18.75
N THR A 187 21.85 17.33 -19.74
CA THR A 187 21.37 17.44 -21.11
C THR A 187 19.88 17.09 -21.22
N GLY A 188 19.02 17.85 -20.53
CA GLY A 188 17.58 17.89 -20.72
C GLY A 188 16.85 16.52 -20.76
N PRO A 189 15.83 16.36 -21.62
CA PRO A 189 14.99 15.15 -21.71
C PRO A 189 15.75 13.84 -22.01
N MET A 190 17.00 13.93 -22.47
CA MET A 190 17.81 12.77 -22.86
C MET A 190 18.23 11.94 -21.65
N LEU A 191 18.59 12.58 -20.53
CA LEU A 191 18.98 11.87 -19.31
C LEU A 191 17.80 11.07 -18.74
N SER A 192 16.63 11.71 -18.63
CA SER A 192 15.39 11.06 -18.19
C SER A 192 15.00 9.88 -19.09
N ALA A 193 15.21 9.99 -20.40
CA ALA A 193 14.96 8.89 -21.33
C ALA A 193 15.92 7.71 -21.12
N VAL A 194 17.21 7.95 -20.88
CA VAL A 194 18.19 6.90 -20.56
C VAL A 194 17.86 6.21 -19.24
N ILE A 195 17.52 6.97 -18.21
CA ILE A 195 17.08 6.44 -16.91
C ILE A 195 15.82 5.58 -17.09
N GLY A 196 14.83 6.09 -17.82
CA GLY A 196 13.59 5.38 -18.12
C GLY A 196 13.83 4.07 -18.86
N LEU A 197 14.75 4.06 -19.83
CA LEU A 197 15.09 2.86 -20.59
C LEU A 197 15.77 1.82 -19.69
N ALA A 198 16.76 2.24 -18.89
CA ALA A 198 17.43 1.36 -17.94
C ALA A 198 16.45 0.78 -16.92
N LEU A 199 15.55 1.62 -16.38
CA LEU A 199 14.53 1.21 -15.42
C LEU A 199 13.54 0.22 -16.03
N ALA A 200 13.08 0.46 -17.26
CA ALA A 200 12.20 -0.45 -17.99
C ALA A 200 12.87 -1.82 -18.24
N LEU A 201 14.16 -1.83 -18.61
CA LEU A 201 14.92 -3.07 -18.81
C LEU A 201 15.05 -3.88 -17.52
N VAL A 202 15.47 -3.25 -16.41
CA VAL A 202 15.60 -3.92 -15.12
C VAL A 202 14.25 -4.41 -14.61
N THR A 203 13.19 -3.60 -14.77
CA THR A 203 11.81 -4.00 -14.44
C THR A 203 11.42 -5.24 -15.25
N GLY A 204 11.67 -5.25 -16.55
CA GLY A 204 11.40 -6.39 -17.43
C GLY A 204 12.12 -7.67 -16.98
N LEU A 205 13.40 -7.60 -16.63
CA LEU A 205 14.16 -8.76 -16.14
C LEU A 205 13.54 -9.42 -14.91
N VAL A 206 12.96 -8.63 -14.00
CA VAL A 206 12.29 -9.14 -12.80
C VAL A 206 10.89 -9.65 -13.12
N VAL A 207 10.08 -8.82 -13.79
CA VAL A 207 8.66 -9.04 -14.06
C VAL A 207 8.42 -10.27 -14.94
N PHE A 208 9.23 -10.49 -15.97
CA PHE A 208 9.11 -11.68 -16.82
C PHE A 208 9.47 -12.98 -16.09
N GLY A 209 10.14 -12.91 -14.92
CA GLY A 209 10.40 -14.05 -14.05
C GLY A 209 9.20 -14.52 -13.21
N GLY A 210 8.09 -13.77 -13.20
CA GLY A 210 6.85 -14.12 -12.50
C GLY A 210 6.86 -13.87 -10.99
N VAL A 211 5.74 -14.16 -10.34
CA VAL A 211 5.44 -13.76 -8.94
C VAL A 211 6.49 -14.19 -7.91
N ARG A 212 7.09 -15.38 -8.05
CA ARG A 212 8.12 -15.83 -7.09
C ARG A 212 9.39 -15.00 -7.17
N ARG A 213 9.82 -14.61 -8.38
CA ARG A 213 10.98 -13.72 -8.54
C ARG A 213 10.68 -12.36 -7.91
N ILE A 214 9.48 -11.84 -8.14
CA ILE A 214 9.03 -10.58 -7.54
C ILE A 214 9.05 -10.68 -6.01
N ALA A 215 8.47 -11.74 -5.44
CA ALA A 215 8.47 -11.99 -4.00
C ALA A 215 9.89 -12.08 -3.42
N HIS A 216 10.81 -12.75 -4.12
CA HIS A 216 12.20 -12.90 -3.71
C HIS A 216 13.00 -11.59 -3.78
N VAL A 217 12.73 -10.74 -4.77
CA VAL A 217 13.34 -9.41 -4.86
C VAL A 217 12.77 -8.50 -3.77
N ALA A 218 11.44 -8.48 -3.60
CA ALA A 218 10.76 -7.66 -2.60
C ALA A 218 11.18 -8.03 -1.17
N GLN A 219 11.23 -9.32 -0.80
CA GLN A 219 11.66 -9.74 0.54
C GLN A 219 13.09 -9.31 0.89
N ALA A 220 13.95 -9.11 -0.12
CA ALA A 220 15.34 -8.70 0.08
C ALA A 220 15.46 -7.16 0.14
N LEU A 221 14.84 -6.47 -0.82
CA LEU A 221 14.97 -5.01 -0.95
C LEU A 221 14.13 -4.24 0.06
N VAL A 222 12.92 -4.69 0.40
CA VAL A 222 12.00 -3.92 1.26
C VAL A 222 12.53 -3.70 2.68
N PRO A 223 13.04 -4.72 3.39
CA PRO A 223 13.63 -4.49 4.71
C PRO A 223 14.88 -3.60 4.63
N PHE A 224 15.69 -3.77 3.58
CA PHE A 224 16.92 -3.01 3.39
C PHE A 224 16.65 -1.53 3.13
N MET A 225 15.76 -1.20 2.19
CA MET A 225 15.42 0.19 1.85
C MET A 225 14.74 0.91 3.02
N ALA A 226 13.85 0.22 3.75
CA ALA A 226 13.19 0.81 4.90
C ALA A 226 14.17 1.07 6.04
N LEU A 227 15.10 0.14 6.30
CA LEU A 227 16.15 0.33 7.29
C LEU A 227 17.04 1.52 6.93
N LEU A 228 17.49 1.64 5.69
CA LEU A 228 18.32 2.78 5.25
C LEU A 228 17.60 4.11 5.48
N TYR A 229 16.34 4.22 5.08
CA TYR A 229 15.59 5.46 5.22
C TYR A 229 15.29 5.81 6.68
N ILE A 230 14.86 4.82 7.48
CA ILE A 230 14.59 5.01 8.91
C ILE A 230 15.88 5.43 9.63
N LEU A 231 17.02 4.78 9.35
CA LEU A 231 18.29 5.17 9.94
C LEU A 231 18.69 6.60 9.59
N LEU A 232 18.54 7.00 8.31
CA LEU A 232 18.82 8.37 7.89
C LEU A 232 17.96 9.39 8.66
N GLY A 233 16.66 9.14 8.80
CA GLY A 233 15.79 10.02 9.57
C GLY A 233 16.07 9.99 11.08
N LEU A 234 16.43 8.84 11.64
CA LEU A 234 16.84 8.75 13.04
C LEU A 234 18.11 9.56 13.33
N VAL A 235 19.05 9.62 12.37
CA VAL A 235 20.23 10.50 12.48
C VAL A 235 19.80 11.97 12.52
N VAL A 236 18.90 12.41 11.63
CA VAL A 236 18.37 13.79 11.64
C VAL A 236 17.65 14.11 12.95
N VAL A 237 16.83 13.18 13.46
CA VAL A 237 16.13 13.32 14.73
C VAL A 237 17.12 13.39 15.90
N ALA A 238 18.17 12.56 15.91
CA ALA A 238 19.18 12.57 16.95
C ALA A 238 19.99 13.89 16.97
N MET A 239 20.28 14.46 15.80
CA MET A 239 20.97 15.76 15.68
C MET A 239 20.10 16.92 16.19
N ASN A 240 18.78 16.81 16.07
CA ASN A 240 17.83 17.86 16.45
C ASN A 240 16.92 17.44 17.62
N ILE A 241 17.44 16.60 18.53
CA ILE A 241 16.62 15.97 19.58
C ILE A 241 15.94 16.98 20.50
N GLN A 242 16.52 18.17 20.66
CA GLN A 242 15.98 19.27 21.46
C GLN A 242 14.72 19.89 20.84
N GLU A 243 14.59 19.87 19.51
CA GLU A 243 13.47 20.44 18.76
C GLU A 243 12.30 19.45 18.60
N VAL A 244 12.54 18.16 18.83
CA VAL A 244 11.53 17.10 18.68
C VAL A 244 10.25 17.35 19.49
N PRO A 245 10.31 17.77 20.77
CA PRO A 245 9.10 18.14 21.52
C PRO A 245 8.32 19.29 20.87
N GLY A 246 9.03 20.27 20.30
CA GLY A 246 8.45 21.39 19.56
C GLY A 246 7.71 20.92 18.31
N VAL A 247 8.33 20.06 17.51
CA VAL A 247 7.70 19.45 16.33
C VAL A 247 6.43 18.66 16.69
N VAL A 248 6.46 17.86 17.76
CA VAL A 248 5.28 17.13 18.23
C VAL A 248 4.17 18.09 18.67
N ALA A 249 4.52 19.16 19.39
CA ALA A 249 3.57 20.20 19.78
C ALA A 249 2.99 20.93 18.56
N GLN A 250 3.79 21.20 17.53
CA GLN A 250 3.32 21.80 16.27
C GLN A 250 2.37 20.88 15.52
N ILE A 251 2.67 19.58 15.42
CA ILE A 251 1.79 18.60 14.76
C ILE A 251 0.42 18.57 15.44
N VAL A 252 0.39 18.42 16.77
CA VAL A 252 -0.87 18.34 17.53
C VAL A 252 -1.59 19.69 17.56
N GLY A 253 -0.88 20.77 17.84
CA GLY A 253 -1.42 22.12 17.91
C GLY A 253 -2.04 22.56 16.57
N SER A 254 -1.32 22.34 15.47
CA SER A 254 -1.81 22.69 14.12
C SER A 254 -3.00 21.83 13.70
N ALA A 255 -3.08 20.57 14.13
CA ALA A 255 -4.19 19.68 13.80
C ALA A 255 -5.53 20.14 14.39
N PHE A 256 -5.50 20.82 15.54
CA PHE A 256 -6.67 21.35 16.25
C PHE A 256 -6.81 22.88 16.16
N GLY A 257 -5.96 23.55 15.37
CA GLY A 257 -6.01 25.00 15.16
C GLY A 257 -5.58 25.83 16.37
N LEU A 258 -4.70 25.30 17.23
CA LEU A 258 -4.14 26.01 18.39
C LEU A 258 -2.99 26.96 18.01
N GLY A 259 -3.04 27.58 16.82
CA GLY A 259 -2.04 28.53 16.29
C GLY A 259 -2.67 29.49 15.27
N GLU A 260 -1.91 30.49 14.80
CA GLU A 260 -2.41 31.66 14.02
C GLU A 260 -3.04 31.37 12.64
N ILE A 261 -3.22 30.10 12.25
CA ILE A 261 -3.88 29.74 10.99
C ILE A 261 -5.38 29.49 11.24
N VAL A 262 -6.12 30.60 11.15
CA VAL A 262 -7.52 30.80 10.73
C VAL A 262 -8.29 29.52 10.41
N ALA A 263 -9.53 29.41 10.90
CA ALA A 263 -10.49 28.30 10.80
C ALA A 263 -10.61 27.52 9.45
N GLY A 264 -10.03 28.00 8.33
CA GLY A 264 -9.86 27.24 7.09
C GLY A 264 -8.67 26.26 7.06
N GLY A 265 -7.66 26.43 7.94
CA GLY A 265 -6.45 25.59 7.98
C GLY A 265 -6.68 24.16 8.47
N ILE A 266 -7.58 23.98 9.45
CA ILE A 266 -7.93 22.64 9.99
C ILE A 266 -8.53 21.77 8.88
N GLY A 267 -9.44 22.32 8.08
CA GLY A 267 -10.08 21.59 6.97
C GLY A 267 -9.06 21.12 5.94
N THR A 268 -8.09 21.98 5.59
CA THR A 268 -7.00 21.62 4.66
C THR A 268 -6.06 20.59 5.25
N ALA A 269 -5.68 20.71 6.53
CA ALA A 269 -4.85 19.74 7.24
C ALA A 269 -5.50 18.35 7.27
N ILE A 270 -6.80 18.29 7.59
CA ILE A 270 -7.61 17.08 7.52
C ILE A 270 -7.58 16.52 6.10
N MET A 271 -7.94 17.33 5.11
CA MET A 271 -8.07 16.88 3.72
C MET A 271 -6.77 16.30 3.18
N GLN A 272 -5.66 17.03 3.35
CA GLN A 272 -4.35 16.64 2.85
C GLN A 272 -3.79 15.45 3.63
N GLY A 273 -3.96 15.44 4.97
CA GLY A 273 -3.56 14.32 5.80
C GLY A 273 -4.31 13.03 5.46
N MET A 274 -5.62 13.11 5.24
CA MET A 274 -6.43 11.95 4.86
C MET A 274 -6.08 11.46 3.44
N ARG A 275 -6.05 12.35 2.44
CA ARG A 275 -5.77 12.01 1.05
C ARG A 275 -4.37 11.42 0.86
N ARG A 276 -3.34 12.07 1.43
CA ARG A 276 -1.95 11.61 1.30
C ARG A 276 -1.64 10.41 2.21
N GLY A 277 -2.28 10.32 3.38
CA GLY A 277 -2.23 9.13 4.22
C GLY A 277 -2.79 7.89 3.53
N MET A 278 -3.95 8.02 2.86
CA MET A 278 -4.53 6.93 2.08
C MET A 278 -3.67 6.54 0.87
N PHE A 279 -3.08 7.51 0.18
CA PHE A 279 -2.16 7.25 -0.92
C PHE A 279 -0.96 6.41 -0.47
N SER A 280 -0.46 6.67 0.73
CA SER A 280 0.70 5.98 1.30
C SER A 280 0.37 4.54 1.74
N ASN A 281 -0.62 4.37 2.63
CA ASN A 281 -0.86 3.06 3.24
C ASN A 281 -1.87 2.18 2.50
N GLU A 282 -2.55 2.72 1.49
CA GLU A 282 -3.49 2.01 0.63
C GLU A 282 -4.60 1.21 1.36
N ALA A 283 -4.91 1.55 2.61
CA ALA A 283 -5.88 0.81 3.39
C ALA A 283 -7.31 1.17 2.99
N GLY A 284 -8.13 0.15 2.69
CA GLY A 284 -9.50 0.34 2.22
C GLY A 284 -9.60 0.62 0.71
N LEU A 285 -8.46 0.66 0.00
CA LEU A 285 -8.41 0.80 -1.46
C LEU A 285 -8.65 -0.54 -2.19
N GLY A 286 -8.35 -1.67 -1.55
CA GLY A 286 -8.44 -3.00 -2.17
C GLY A 286 -7.20 -3.44 -2.95
N SER A 287 -6.08 -2.71 -2.89
CA SER A 287 -4.83 -3.08 -3.56
C SER A 287 -4.02 -4.13 -2.79
N ALA A 288 -3.66 -3.85 -1.53
CA ALA A 288 -2.89 -4.77 -0.66
C ALA A 288 -3.47 -6.20 -0.52
N PRO A 289 -4.81 -6.41 -0.51
CA PRO A 289 -5.40 -7.74 -0.45
C PRO A 289 -5.01 -8.67 -1.59
N ASN A 290 -4.59 -8.15 -2.75
CA ASN A 290 -4.13 -8.96 -3.87
C ASN A 290 -2.83 -9.71 -3.51
N ALA A 291 -1.88 -9.04 -2.85
CA ALA A 291 -0.70 -9.70 -2.30
C ALA A 291 -1.07 -10.56 -1.09
N GLY A 292 -1.91 -10.06 -0.19
CA GLY A 292 -2.35 -10.79 0.99
C GLY A 292 -2.97 -12.15 0.66
N ALA A 293 -3.73 -12.27 -0.43
CA ALA A 293 -4.36 -13.51 -0.87
C ALA A 293 -3.39 -14.60 -1.37
N THR A 294 -2.16 -14.23 -1.74
CA THR A 294 -1.16 -15.19 -2.23
C THR A 294 -0.58 -16.07 -1.13
N ALA A 295 -0.64 -15.58 0.11
CA ALA A 295 -0.04 -16.26 1.23
C ALA A 295 -0.73 -17.61 1.50
N SER A 296 0.06 -18.65 1.71
CA SER A 296 -0.42 -19.88 2.32
C SER A 296 -0.51 -19.68 3.82
N VAL A 297 -1.73 -19.64 4.34
CA VAL A 297 -2.01 -19.50 5.77
C VAL A 297 -3.09 -20.48 6.18
N SER A 298 -3.01 -20.94 7.42
CA SER A 298 -3.99 -21.88 7.99
C SER A 298 -5.35 -21.24 8.28
N HIS A 299 -5.46 -19.91 8.33
CA HIS A 299 -6.71 -19.21 8.64
C HIS A 299 -6.76 -17.81 8.00
N PRO A 300 -7.87 -17.37 7.38
CA PRO A 300 -7.95 -16.09 6.66
C PRO A 300 -7.52 -14.85 7.47
N VAL A 301 -7.97 -14.78 8.73
CA VAL A 301 -7.64 -13.70 9.70
C VAL A 301 -6.14 -13.46 9.85
N LYS A 302 -5.28 -14.49 9.66
CA LYS A 302 -3.83 -14.34 9.74
C LYS A 302 -3.33 -13.26 8.77
N GLN A 303 -3.84 -13.22 7.54
CA GLN A 303 -3.47 -12.18 6.59
C GLN A 303 -4.17 -10.85 6.84
N GLY A 304 -5.40 -10.86 7.36
CA GLY A 304 -6.03 -9.63 7.86
C GLY A 304 -5.12 -8.88 8.82
N LEU A 305 -4.55 -9.60 9.80
CA LEU A 305 -3.62 -9.05 10.80
C LEU A 305 -2.30 -8.57 10.18
N VAL A 306 -1.67 -9.39 9.34
CA VAL A 306 -0.39 -9.05 8.70
C VAL A 306 -0.50 -7.84 7.76
N GLN A 307 -1.59 -7.74 6.99
CA GLN A 307 -1.77 -6.60 6.08
C GLN A 307 -2.08 -5.30 6.82
N THR A 308 -2.76 -5.39 7.96
CA THR A 308 -2.98 -4.26 8.89
C THR A 308 -1.66 -3.77 9.47
N LEU A 309 -0.74 -4.67 9.84
CA LEU A 309 0.61 -4.28 10.28
C LEU A 309 1.36 -3.47 9.22
N GLY A 310 1.13 -3.77 7.94
CA GLY A 310 1.71 -2.99 6.84
C GLY A 310 1.24 -1.54 6.80
N VAL A 311 -0.01 -1.26 7.22
CA VAL A 311 -0.56 0.11 7.32
C VAL A 311 0.20 0.91 8.38
N TYR A 312 0.50 0.27 9.51
CA TYR A 312 1.22 0.91 10.61
C TYR A 312 2.70 1.10 10.30
N PHE A 313 3.33 0.08 9.71
CA PHE A 313 4.71 0.19 9.26
C PHE A 313 4.89 1.35 8.28
N ASP A 314 3.98 1.46 7.30
CA ASP A 314 3.96 2.54 6.34
C ASP A 314 3.80 3.92 7.00
N THR A 315 2.67 4.17 7.67
CA THR A 315 2.33 5.53 8.09
C THR A 315 2.94 5.92 9.44
N LEU A 316 2.94 5.02 10.41
CA LEU A 316 3.40 5.37 11.76
C LEU A 316 4.92 5.35 11.88
N ILE A 317 5.61 4.62 11.00
CA ILE A 317 7.08 4.54 11.01
C ILE A 317 7.67 5.30 9.81
N VAL A 318 7.40 4.87 8.57
CA VAL A 318 8.06 5.47 7.40
C VAL A 318 7.60 6.91 7.17
N CYS A 319 6.28 7.18 7.12
CA CYS A 319 5.80 8.56 6.93
C CYS A 319 6.16 9.48 8.10
N SER A 320 6.12 8.98 9.34
CA SER A 320 6.61 9.75 10.49
C SER A 320 8.07 10.14 10.30
N THR A 321 8.92 9.22 9.86
CA THR A 321 10.34 9.50 9.58
C THR A 321 10.47 10.69 8.62
N THR A 322 9.72 10.69 7.50
CA THR A 322 9.68 11.82 6.57
C THR A 322 9.19 13.10 7.24
N ALA A 323 8.10 13.03 7.99
CA ALA A 323 7.51 14.18 8.65
C ALA A 323 8.49 14.84 9.63
N PHE A 324 9.22 14.04 10.42
CA PHE A 324 10.24 14.56 11.32
C PHE A 324 11.42 15.16 10.55
N ILE A 325 11.92 14.51 9.49
CA ILE A 325 12.97 15.08 8.64
C ILE A 325 12.56 16.47 8.15
N VAL A 326 11.35 16.59 7.58
CA VAL A 326 10.85 17.83 6.99
C VAL A 326 10.56 18.90 8.05
N LEU A 327 9.93 18.55 9.17
CA LEU A 327 9.53 19.54 10.18
C LEU A 327 10.70 20.03 11.03
N LEU A 328 11.73 19.20 11.25
CA LEU A 328 12.93 19.61 11.97
C LEU A 328 13.79 20.62 11.18
N SER A 329 13.58 20.75 9.86
CA SER A 329 14.27 21.76 9.05
C SER A 329 13.54 23.12 9.00
N ASP A 330 12.44 23.29 9.74
CA ASP A 330 11.58 24.49 9.73
C ASP A 330 11.24 24.98 8.30
N PRO A 331 10.46 24.19 7.54
CA PRO A 331 10.34 24.40 6.11
C PRO A 331 9.35 25.52 5.79
N VAL A 332 9.57 26.18 4.66
CA VAL A 332 8.59 27.12 4.10
C VAL A 332 7.46 26.34 3.41
N TYR A 333 6.21 26.61 3.80
CA TYR A 333 5.02 25.98 3.21
C TYR A 333 4.65 26.58 1.85
N GLY A 334 3.97 25.80 1.00
CA GLY A 334 3.50 26.26 -0.32
C GLY A 334 3.25 25.16 -1.35
N GLU A 335 2.43 25.48 -2.35
CA GLU A 335 1.84 24.49 -3.28
C GLU A 335 2.84 23.76 -4.18
N ASN A 336 3.97 24.38 -4.53
CA ASN A 336 4.95 23.81 -5.45
C ASN A 336 6.17 23.17 -4.77
N ARG A 337 6.18 23.02 -3.43
CA ARG A 337 7.39 22.60 -2.70
C ARG A 337 7.42 21.13 -2.26
N GLY A 338 6.28 20.44 -2.26
CA GLY A 338 6.17 19.07 -1.73
C GLY A 338 7.27 18.10 -2.18
N PRO A 339 7.58 17.98 -3.49
CA PRO A 339 8.64 17.09 -3.97
C PRO A 339 10.06 17.46 -3.52
N SER A 340 10.39 18.75 -3.38
CA SER A 340 11.75 19.21 -3.04
C SER A 340 12.00 19.34 -1.54
N MET A 341 10.96 19.49 -0.71
CA MET A 341 11.10 19.74 0.74
C MET A 341 11.91 18.68 1.48
N THR A 342 11.78 17.40 1.13
CA THR A 342 12.57 16.36 1.82
C THR A 342 14.05 16.43 1.43
N GLN A 343 14.35 16.79 0.17
CA GLN A 343 15.72 17.00 -0.29
C GLN A 343 16.34 18.20 0.43
N GLU A 344 15.64 19.34 0.43
CA GLU A 344 16.06 20.57 1.11
C GLU A 344 16.30 20.33 2.60
N ALA A 345 15.39 19.61 3.27
CA ALA A 345 15.50 19.31 4.69
C ALA A 345 16.72 18.41 5.02
N LEU A 346 16.99 17.40 4.19
CA LEU A 346 18.15 16.53 4.36
C LEU A 346 19.45 17.28 4.09
N GLU A 347 19.49 18.10 3.04
CA GLU A 347 20.67 18.91 2.72
C GLU A 347 20.97 19.90 3.84
N ALA A 348 19.96 20.56 4.42
CA ALA A 348 20.12 21.48 5.53
C ALA A 348 20.68 20.81 6.79
N ASN A 349 20.27 19.57 7.07
CA ASN A 349 20.66 18.85 8.29
C ASN A 349 21.98 18.06 8.16
N LEU A 350 22.23 17.47 6.99
CA LEU A 350 23.32 16.52 6.78
C LEU A 350 24.36 17.01 5.77
N GLY A 351 24.06 18.06 5.00
CA GLY A 351 24.89 18.56 3.91
C GLY A 351 24.62 17.90 2.56
N GLY A 352 25.27 18.38 1.50
CA GLY A 352 24.97 18.01 0.10
C GLY A 352 25.12 16.52 -0.24
N TRP A 353 25.91 15.75 0.49
CA TRP A 353 26.03 14.29 0.26
C TRP A 353 24.69 13.55 0.46
N SER A 354 23.80 14.12 1.28
CA SER A 354 22.50 13.53 1.60
C SER A 354 21.56 13.47 0.40
N ILE A 355 21.74 14.36 -0.59
CA ILE A 355 20.99 14.32 -1.86
C ILE A 355 21.26 12.99 -2.58
N HIS A 356 22.54 12.60 -2.70
CA HIS A 356 22.93 11.34 -3.33
C HIS A 356 22.42 10.12 -2.54
N ALA A 357 22.48 10.19 -1.20
CA ALA A 357 21.95 9.15 -0.34
C ALA A 357 20.43 8.99 -0.52
N LEU A 358 19.69 10.10 -0.57
CA LEU A 358 18.25 10.09 -0.82
C LEU A 358 17.92 9.55 -2.21
N THR A 359 18.71 9.86 -3.24
CA THR A 359 18.52 9.30 -4.59
C THR A 359 18.62 7.78 -4.60
N VAL A 360 19.60 7.21 -3.91
CA VAL A 360 19.72 5.74 -3.77
C VAL A 360 18.50 5.16 -3.04
N ILE A 361 18.05 5.82 -1.97
CA ILE A 361 16.88 5.38 -1.21
C ILE A 361 15.60 5.46 -2.05
N LEU A 362 15.36 6.59 -2.73
CA LEU A 362 14.21 6.79 -3.61
C LEU A 362 14.22 5.80 -4.76
N PHE A 363 15.38 5.49 -5.34
CA PHE A 363 15.50 4.45 -6.34
C PHE A 363 15.02 3.11 -5.81
N LEU A 364 15.49 2.68 -4.63
CA LEU A 364 15.09 1.40 -4.03
C LEU A 364 13.59 1.37 -3.69
N LEU A 365 13.08 2.43 -3.04
CA LEU A 365 11.67 2.57 -2.67
C LEU A 365 10.79 2.49 -3.91
N ALA A 366 10.98 3.41 -4.86
CA ALA A 366 10.17 3.49 -6.06
C ALA A 366 10.30 2.24 -6.94
N PHE A 367 11.50 1.67 -7.08
CA PHE A 367 11.71 0.46 -7.88
C PHE A 367 10.96 -0.74 -7.29
N THR A 368 11.02 -0.94 -5.97
CA THR A 368 10.24 -2.02 -5.35
C THR A 368 8.73 -1.77 -5.48
N SER A 369 8.28 -0.51 -5.39
CA SER A 369 6.88 -0.16 -5.68
C SER A 369 6.48 -0.47 -7.11
N VAL A 370 7.34 -0.24 -8.10
CA VAL A 370 7.07 -0.64 -9.49
C VAL A 370 6.77 -2.13 -9.59
N LEU A 371 7.55 -2.96 -8.88
CA LEU A 371 7.35 -4.42 -8.85
C LEU A 371 6.05 -4.82 -8.15
N GLY A 372 5.72 -4.17 -7.03
CA GLY A 372 4.46 -4.41 -6.29
C GLY A 372 3.23 -4.01 -7.09
N ASN A 373 3.28 -2.84 -7.73
CA ASN A 373 2.20 -2.28 -8.54
C ASN A 373 1.93 -3.11 -9.80
N TYR A 374 3.01 -3.54 -10.48
CA TYR A 374 2.91 -4.54 -11.53
C TYR A 374 2.21 -5.81 -11.06
N TYR A 375 2.57 -6.33 -9.88
CA TYR A 375 2.01 -7.57 -9.37
C TYR A 375 0.49 -7.46 -9.12
N TYR A 376 0.02 -6.34 -8.58
CA TYR A 376 -1.42 -6.10 -8.39
C TYR A 376 -2.20 -6.13 -9.70
N GLY A 377 -1.65 -5.55 -10.77
CA GLY A 377 -2.26 -5.63 -12.09
C GLY A 377 -2.17 -7.02 -12.71
N GLU A 378 -1.06 -7.76 -12.58
CA GLU A 378 -0.96 -9.16 -13.05
C GLU A 378 -2.01 -10.06 -12.37
N SER A 379 -2.19 -9.92 -11.05
CA SER A 379 -3.19 -10.67 -10.29
C SER A 379 -4.60 -10.44 -10.85
N ASN A 380 -4.97 -9.18 -11.11
CA ASN A 380 -6.30 -8.83 -11.59
C ASN A 380 -6.50 -9.11 -13.09
N LEU A 381 -5.46 -8.98 -13.90
CA LEU A 381 -5.48 -9.41 -15.29
C LEU A 381 -5.78 -10.90 -15.38
N GLY A 382 -5.21 -11.68 -14.47
CA GLY A 382 -5.45 -13.09 -14.36
C GLY A 382 -6.86 -13.49 -13.89
N PHE A 383 -7.65 -12.56 -13.34
CA PHE A 383 -9.10 -12.71 -13.14
C PHE A 383 -9.89 -12.50 -14.44
N LEU A 384 -9.42 -11.59 -15.30
CA LEU A 384 -10.05 -11.24 -16.58
C LEU A 384 -9.74 -12.27 -17.68
N SER A 385 -8.49 -12.73 -17.76
CA SER A 385 -8.02 -13.63 -18.81
C SER A 385 -6.89 -14.53 -18.32
N ALA A 386 -6.95 -15.81 -18.69
CA ALA A 386 -5.88 -16.78 -18.45
C ALA A 386 -4.85 -16.86 -19.59
N SER A 387 -4.98 -16.03 -20.64
CA SER A 387 -4.14 -16.10 -21.83
C SER A 387 -2.69 -15.67 -21.55
N PRO A 388 -1.68 -16.51 -21.83
CA PRO A 388 -0.27 -16.13 -21.71
C PRO A 388 0.13 -14.95 -22.60
N GLY A 389 -0.53 -14.78 -23.75
CA GLY A 389 -0.31 -13.65 -24.65
C GLY A 389 -0.77 -12.32 -24.06
N VAL A 390 -1.91 -12.33 -23.36
CA VAL A 390 -2.44 -11.16 -22.66
C VAL A 390 -1.51 -10.74 -21.52
N LEU A 391 -0.99 -11.72 -20.76
CA LEU A 391 -0.02 -11.46 -19.71
C LEU A 391 1.29 -10.88 -20.25
N THR A 392 1.81 -11.45 -21.34
CA THR A 392 3.02 -10.92 -22.00
C THR A 392 2.81 -9.49 -22.51
N GLY A 393 1.66 -9.21 -23.12
CA GLY A 393 1.30 -7.86 -23.56
C GLY A 393 1.22 -6.88 -22.39
N TYR A 394 0.63 -7.28 -21.27
CA TYR A 394 0.58 -6.46 -20.06
C TYR A 394 1.98 -6.16 -19.50
N ARG A 395 2.88 -7.14 -19.44
CA ARG A 395 4.27 -6.95 -19.01
C ARG A 395 5.02 -5.95 -19.90
N ALA A 396 4.86 -6.08 -21.21
CA ALA A 396 5.45 -5.14 -22.17
C ALA A 396 4.89 -3.73 -22.00
N LEU A 397 3.58 -3.61 -21.81
CA LEU A 397 2.91 -2.32 -21.60
C LEU A 397 3.35 -1.66 -20.29
N VAL A 398 3.52 -2.42 -19.20
CA VAL A 398 4.06 -1.90 -17.93
C VAL A 398 5.47 -1.36 -18.14
N CYS A 399 6.35 -2.09 -18.83
CA CYS A 399 7.71 -1.60 -19.13
C CYS A 399 7.68 -0.31 -19.97
N LEU A 400 6.75 -0.21 -20.92
CA LEU A 400 6.52 1.01 -21.68
C LEU A 400 6.04 2.16 -20.79
N MET A 401 5.10 1.93 -19.88
CA MET A 401 4.60 2.95 -18.95
C MET A 401 5.67 3.43 -17.96
N VAL A 402 6.59 2.55 -17.56
CA VAL A 402 7.78 2.90 -16.77
C VAL A 402 8.70 3.83 -17.57
N PHE A 403 8.99 3.50 -18.84
CA PHE A 403 9.78 4.38 -19.71
C PHE A 403 9.11 5.74 -19.92
N LEU A 404 7.81 5.74 -20.25
CA LEU A 404 7.03 6.96 -20.45
C LEU A 404 6.91 7.80 -19.17
N GLY A 405 6.87 7.15 -18.00
CA GLY A 405 6.85 7.86 -16.73
C GLY A 405 8.12 8.63 -16.44
N ALA A 406 9.28 8.05 -16.74
CA ALA A 406 10.56 8.74 -16.55
C ALA A 406 10.65 10.06 -17.35
N ILE A 407 9.96 10.17 -18.50
CA ILE A 407 9.94 11.37 -19.36
C ILE A 407 8.67 12.24 -19.19
N GLY A 408 7.70 11.78 -18.41
CA GLY A 408 6.39 12.44 -18.25
C GLY A 408 6.42 13.56 -17.20
N SER A 409 5.46 14.50 -17.28
CA SER A 409 5.35 15.58 -16.30
C SER A 409 4.75 15.11 -14.98
N VAL A 410 5.41 15.43 -13.86
CA VAL A 410 5.00 15.08 -12.47
C VAL A 410 3.50 15.32 -12.22
N GLN A 411 3.01 16.55 -12.42
CA GLN A 411 1.66 16.96 -12.01
C GLN A 411 0.52 16.15 -12.64
N VAL A 412 0.63 15.84 -13.93
CA VAL A 412 -0.40 15.08 -14.66
C VAL A 412 -0.50 13.65 -14.12
N VAL A 413 0.63 13.02 -13.80
CA VAL A 413 0.66 11.62 -13.36
C VAL A 413 0.07 11.49 -11.96
N TRP A 414 0.41 12.40 -11.04
CA TRP A 414 -0.17 12.42 -9.69
C TRP A 414 -1.67 12.72 -9.67
N SER A 415 -2.14 13.63 -10.53
CA SER A 415 -3.58 13.93 -10.64
C SER A 415 -4.38 12.73 -11.16
N LEU A 416 -3.82 12.01 -12.14
CA LEU A 416 -4.42 10.78 -12.66
C LEU A 416 -4.42 9.65 -11.60
N ALA A 417 -3.35 9.57 -10.80
CA ALA A 417 -3.25 8.62 -9.70
C ALA A 417 -4.35 8.88 -8.65
N ASP A 418 -4.52 10.13 -8.23
CA ASP A 418 -5.55 10.51 -7.26
C ASP A 418 -6.97 10.18 -7.73
N LEU A 419 -7.28 10.41 -9.02
CA LEU A 419 -8.61 10.10 -9.59
C LEU A 419 -8.87 8.59 -9.64
N THR A 420 -7.94 7.84 -10.23
CA THR A 420 -8.10 6.39 -10.45
C THR A 420 -8.11 5.61 -9.13
N MET A 421 -7.26 6.01 -8.19
CA MET A 421 -7.25 5.53 -6.81
C MET A 421 -8.59 5.76 -6.12
N GLY A 422 -9.18 6.94 -6.28
CA GLY A 422 -10.44 7.28 -5.67
C GLY A 422 -11.61 6.42 -6.15
N ILE A 423 -11.70 6.17 -7.45
CA ILE A 423 -12.68 5.26 -8.06
C ILE A 423 -12.51 3.84 -7.52
N MET A 424 -11.26 3.37 -7.46
CA MET A 424 -10.94 2.03 -6.95
C MET A 424 -11.38 1.85 -5.49
N ALA A 425 -11.07 2.83 -4.64
CA ALA A 425 -11.45 2.83 -3.23
C ALA A 425 -12.98 2.82 -3.07
N LEU A 426 -13.71 3.61 -3.85
CA LEU A 426 -15.18 3.61 -3.82
C LEU A 426 -15.77 2.22 -4.11
N ILE A 427 -15.32 1.57 -5.20
CA ILE A 427 -15.78 0.23 -5.58
C ILE A 427 -15.48 -0.77 -4.46
N ASN A 428 -14.29 -0.68 -3.87
CA ASN A 428 -13.86 -1.57 -2.81
C ASN A 428 -14.69 -1.40 -1.53
N LEU A 429 -14.86 -0.16 -1.06
CA LEU A 429 -15.59 0.16 0.16
C LEU A 429 -17.05 -0.30 0.09
N VAL A 430 -17.70 -0.08 -1.06
CA VAL A 430 -19.06 -0.57 -1.33
C VAL A 430 -19.12 -2.10 -1.28
N ALA A 431 -18.06 -2.80 -1.70
CA ALA A 431 -18.01 -4.25 -1.67
C ALA A 431 -17.78 -4.83 -0.26
N ILE A 432 -16.83 -4.26 0.50
CA ILE A 432 -16.46 -4.80 1.80
C ILE A 432 -17.46 -4.44 2.89
N ALA A 433 -18.20 -3.33 2.78
CA ALA A 433 -19.20 -2.92 3.76
C ALA A 433 -20.24 -4.02 4.08
N PRO A 434 -20.93 -4.64 3.10
CA PRO A 434 -21.84 -5.77 3.35
C PRO A 434 -21.11 -7.07 3.72
N LEU A 435 -19.91 -7.32 3.18
CA LEU A 435 -19.14 -8.53 3.46
C LEU A 435 -18.46 -8.51 4.84
N GLY A 436 -18.33 -7.35 5.49
CA GLY A 436 -17.64 -7.21 6.78
C GLY A 436 -18.20 -8.12 7.88
N GLY A 437 -19.49 -8.45 7.83
CA GLY A 437 -20.12 -9.43 8.74
C GLY A 437 -19.44 -10.80 8.72
N ILE A 438 -18.97 -11.25 7.55
CA ILE A 438 -18.23 -12.50 7.37
C ILE A 438 -16.86 -12.40 8.03
N ALA A 439 -16.14 -11.31 7.80
CA ALA A 439 -14.83 -11.08 8.42
C ALA A 439 -14.90 -11.09 9.95
N PHE A 440 -15.97 -10.55 10.55
CA PHE A 440 -16.18 -10.60 12.01
C PHE A 440 -16.45 -12.01 12.53
N ARG A 441 -17.17 -12.83 11.77
CA ARG A 441 -17.39 -14.25 12.12
C ARG A 441 -16.08 -15.03 12.08
N LEU A 442 -15.27 -14.82 11.04
CA LEU A 442 -13.92 -15.38 10.94
C LEU A 442 -13.03 -14.93 12.11
N LEU A 443 -13.10 -13.66 12.52
CA LEU A 443 -12.38 -13.14 13.67
C LEU A 443 -12.82 -13.81 14.98
N LYS A 444 -14.13 -14.01 15.18
CA LYS A 444 -14.66 -14.72 16.35
C LYS A 444 -14.16 -16.16 16.40
N ASP A 445 -14.16 -16.85 15.26
CA ASP A 445 -13.63 -18.21 15.15
C ASP A 445 -12.14 -18.28 15.50
N TYR A 446 -11.34 -17.41 14.87
CA TYR A 446 -9.91 -17.29 15.13
C TYR A 446 -9.60 -17.02 16.61
N THR A 447 -10.26 -16.04 17.20
CA THR A 447 -10.03 -15.65 18.60
C THR A 447 -10.50 -16.71 19.58
N ARG A 448 -11.56 -17.47 19.27
CA ARG A 448 -11.99 -18.64 20.05
C ARG A 448 -10.91 -19.71 20.08
N GLN A 449 -10.32 -20.04 18.93
CA GLN A 449 -9.24 -21.02 18.85
C GLN A 449 -7.99 -20.57 19.61
N ARG A 450 -7.58 -19.29 19.48
CA ARG A 450 -6.45 -18.73 20.24
C ARG A 450 -6.68 -18.78 21.75
N ARG A 451 -7.88 -18.45 22.23
CA ARG A 451 -8.24 -18.52 23.65
C ARG A 451 -8.21 -19.95 24.19
N ALA A 452 -8.45 -20.94 23.35
CA ALA A 452 -8.34 -22.36 23.69
C ALA A 452 -6.89 -22.88 23.62
N GLY A 453 -5.89 -22.02 23.36
CA GLY A 453 -4.48 -22.42 23.24
C GLY A 453 -4.12 -23.12 21.92
N ALA A 454 -5.05 -23.20 20.96
CA ALA A 454 -4.82 -23.86 19.67
C ALA A 454 -4.20 -22.91 18.63
N GLU A 455 -3.46 -23.48 17.66
CA GLU A 455 -3.12 -22.76 16.44
C GLU A 455 -4.36 -22.64 15.54
N PRO A 456 -4.79 -21.43 15.16
CA PRO A 456 -6.03 -21.28 14.42
C PRO A 456 -5.96 -21.88 13.02
N VAL A 457 -6.93 -22.73 12.71
CA VAL A 457 -7.14 -23.34 11.39
C VAL A 457 -8.57 -23.08 10.94
N PHE A 458 -8.75 -22.70 9.68
CA PHE A 458 -10.05 -22.55 9.05
C PHE A 458 -10.25 -23.65 8.00
N THR A 459 -11.44 -24.23 8.01
CA THR A 459 -11.93 -25.17 7.00
C THR A 459 -13.36 -24.76 6.64
N ARG A 460 -13.79 -25.02 5.40
CA ARG A 460 -15.10 -24.54 4.92
C ARG A 460 -16.30 -25.07 5.74
N ASP A 461 -16.17 -26.25 6.33
CA ASP A 461 -17.20 -26.92 7.14
C ASP A 461 -17.46 -26.23 8.48
N ARG A 462 -16.53 -25.38 8.96
CA ARG A 462 -16.75 -24.55 10.15
C ARG A 462 -17.78 -23.44 9.93
N MET A 463 -18.02 -23.06 8.67
CA MET A 463 -18.99 -22.02 8.28
C MET A 463 -19.71 -22.40 6.99
N PRO A 464 -20.54 -23.47 7.01
CA PRO A 464 -21.10 -24.08 5.80
C PRO A 464 -22.11 -23.16 5.08
N ASP A 465 -22.63 -22.16 5.77
CA ASP A 465 -23.53 -21.14 5.23
C ASP A 465 -22.82 -20.08 4.38
N ILE A 466 -21.48 -19.97 4.50
CA ILE A 466 -20.69 -19.06 3.68
C ILE A 466 -20.45 -19.70 2.30
N GLY A 467 -21.22 -19.26 1.31
CA GLY A 467 -21.05 -19.68 -0.08
C GLY A 467 -19.82 -19.06 -0.77
N GLY A 468 -19.41 -19.65 -1.89
CA GLY A 468 -18.38 -19.09 -2.78
C GLY A 468 -16.92 -19.39 -2.38
N VAL A 469 -16.70 -20.13 -1.30
CA VAL A 469 -15.37 -20.52 -0.81
C VAL A 469 -14.73 -21.58 -1.73
N GLN A 470 -13.54 -21.30 -2.30
CA GLN A 470 -12.94 -22.14 -3.34
C GLN A 470 -11.77 -23.03 -2.85
N CYS A 471 -11.03 -22.63 -1.81
CA CYS A 471 -9.71 -23.20 -1.50
C CYS A 471 -9.51 -23.69 -0.06
N TRP A 472 -10.60 -23.81 0.71
CA TRP A 472 -10.54 -24.22 2.11
C TRP A 472 -11.17 -25.60 2.25
N ASP A 473 -10.36 -26.64 2.08
CA ASP A 473 -10.80 -28.03 2.11
C ASP A 473 -11.44 -28.37 3.48
N PRO A 474 -12.45 -29.25 3.51
CA PRO A 474 -13.06 -29.66 4.78
C PRO A 474 -12.06 -30.46 5.63
N GLU A 475 -12.24 -30.48 6.95
CA GLU A 475 -11.44 -31.37 7.80
C GLU A 475 -11.56 -32.83 7.27
N PRO A 476 -10.46 -33.59 7.16
CA PRO A 476 -10.54 -35.00 6.81
C PRO A 476 -11.47 -35.68 7.80
N ALA A 477 -12.44 -36.46 7.30
CA ALA A 477 -13.29 -37.26 8.17
C ALA A 477 -12.35 -38.09 9.06
N ARG A 478 -12.47 -37.95 10.38
CA ARG A 478 -11.78 -38.87 11.31
C ARG A 478 -12.31 -40.25 10.95
N GLU A 479 -11.49 -41.08 10.31
CA GLU A 479 -11.78 -42.51 10.23
C GLU A 479 -12.03 -42.98 11.66
N GLU A 480 -13.23 -43.49 11.91
CA GLU A 480 -13.62 -44.11 13.16
C GLU A 480 -12.69 -45.30 13.41
N ALA A 481 -11.56 -45.03 14.05
CA ALA A 481 -10.67 -46.03 14.59
C ALA A 481 -11.32 -46.64 15.84
N GLU A 482 -12.42 -47.38 15.69
CA GLU A 482 -12.96 -48.29 16.70
C GLU A 482 -14.14 -49.10 16.15
N THR A 483 -13.86 -50.27 15.57
CA THR A 483 -14.56 -51.56 15.83
C THR A 483 -14.02 -52.66 14.91
N THR A 484 -12.73 -52.98 15.04
CA THR A 484 -12.22 -54.33 14.76
C THR A 484 -11.28 -54.73 15.88
N ARG A 485 -11.86 -55.01 17.05
CA ARG A 485 -11.33 -56.03 17.96
C ARG A 485 -12.39 -57.12 18.02
N GLY A 486 -12.20 -58.13 17.17
CA GLY A 486 -12.79 -59.44 17.35
C GLY A 486 -12.11 -60.20 18.48
#